data_AF-A0A7D9L089-F1
#
_entry.id   AF-A0A7D9L089-F1
#
_cell.length_a   1.000
_cell.length_b   1.000
_cell.length_c   1.000
_cell.angle_alpha   90.00
_cell.angle_beta   90.00
_cell.angle_gamma   90.00
#
_symmetry.space_group_name_H-M   'P 1'
#
loop_
_entity.id
_entity.type
_entity.pdbx_description
1 polymer ?
#
loop_
_entity_poly.entity_id
_entity_poly.type
_entity_poly.pdbx_seq_one_letter_code
_entity_poly.pdbx_strand_id
1 'polypeptide(L)'
;MCDDWYANMDKGELNGVVFLEICKAFDSINHKILLNELETQFVISNKELNWFKSYLTNREQVCTINGHTSSAKKIICEEKVKAWSQEVDVLLAEADQCTRLITNVLKDIEAAAQESVILKEQQQKLQFEKELTEQRLRQEQESEEAKRKL
;
A
#
# COMPACT_ATOMS: atom_id res chain seq x y z
N MET A 1 -10.10 -4.30 -8.23
CA MET A 1 -9.48 -3.36 -7.27
C MET A 1 -10.53 -2.64 -6.43
N CYS A 2 -11.42 -1.79 -6.99
CA CYS A 2 -12.53 -1.24 -6.20
C CYS A 2 -13.59 -2.29 -5.83
N ASP A 3 -13.87 -3.25 -6.73
CA ASP A 3 -14.87 -4.29 -6.50
C ASP A 3 -14.53 -5.17 -5.28
N ASP A 4 -13.25 -5.43 -5.08
CA ASP A 4 -12.74 -6.18 -3.93
C ASP A 4 -12.96 -5.41 -2.63
N TRP A 5 -12.82 -4.08 -2.67
CA TRP A 5 -13.07 -3.24 -1.50
C TRP A 5 -14.54 -3.21 -1.12
N TYR A 6 -15.43 -3.13 -2.12
CA TYR A 6 -16.88 -3.22 -1.89
C TYR A 6 -17.27 -4.58 -1.30
N ALA A 7 -16.76 -5.68 -1.86
CA ALA A 7 -17.02 -7.02 -1.33
C ALA A 7 -16.51 -7.19 0.11
N ASN A 8 -15.37 -6.60 0.44
CA ASN A 8 -14.82 -6.62 1.80
C ASN A 8 -15.67 -5.77 2.77
N MET A 9 -16.16 -4.61 2.34
CA MET A 9 -17.07 -3.78 3.14
C MET A 9 -18.39 -4.50 3.43
N ASP A 10 -18.96 -5.20 2.45
CA ASP A 10 -20.19 -5.99 2.63
C ASP A 10 -20.00 -7.15 3.62
N LYS A 11 -18.78 -7.69 3.71
CA LYS A 11 -18.40 -8.73 4.70
C LYS A 11 -17.97 -8.14 6.05
N GLY A 12 -17.94 -6.82 6.18
CA GLY A 12 -17.45 -6.11 7.36
C GLY A 12 -15.96 -6.37 7.62
N GLU A 13 -15.17 -6.50 6.55
CA GLU A 13 -13.71 -6.61 6.57
C GLU A 13 -13.07 -5.22 6.41
N LEU A 14 -11.85 -5.07 6.94
CA LEU A 14 -11.12 -3.78 6.91
C LEU A 14 -10.33 -3.65 5.61
N ASN A 15 -10.47 -2.50 4.93
CA ASN A 15 -9.63 -2.15 3.78
C ASN A 15 -8.61 -1.08 4.17
N GLY A 16 -7.31 -1.37 4.00
CA GLY A 16 -6.23 -0.42 4.20
C GLY A 16 -5.64 0.05 2.87
N VAL A 17 -5.32 1.34 2.75
CA VAL A 17 -4.70 1.92 1.54
C VAL A 17 -3.50 2.77 1.93
N VAL A 18 -2.37 2.54 1.26
CA VAL A 18 -1.14 3.32 1.43
C VAL A 18 -0.89 4.12 0.15
N PHE A 19 -0.87 5.45 0.27
CA PHE A 19 -0.54 6.35 -0.83
C PHE A 19 0.93 6.77 -0.71
N LEU A 20 1.75 6.39 -1.71
CA LEU A 20 3.15 6.78 -1.78
C LEU A 20 3.33 7.91 -2.79
N GLU A 21 3.88 9.03 -2.34
CA GLU A 21 4.22 10.14 -3.23
C GLU A 21 5.72 10.08 -3.58
N ILE A 22 6.01 9.53 -4.76
CA ILE A 22 7.38 9.49 -5.30
C ILE A 22 7.67 10.84 -5.95
N CYS A 23 8.21 11.78 -5.17
CA CYS A 23 8.67 13.06 -5.70
C CYS A 23 9.71 12.82 -6.81
N LYS A 24 9.44 13.33 -8.02
CA LYS A 24 10.32 13.23 -9.20
C LYS A 24 10.65 11.78 -9.62
N ALA A 25 9.61 10.95 -9.73
CA ALA A 25 9.73 9.55 -10.16
C ALA A 25 10.60 9.37 -11.42
N PHE A 26 10.48 10.26 -12.41
CA PHE A 26 11.28 10.18 -13.64
C PHE A 26 12.76 10.58 -13.49
N ASP A 27 13.09 11.47 -12.55
CA ASP A 27 14.49 11.87 -12.30
C ASP A 27 15.25 10.83 -11.46
N SER A 28 14.50 9.97 -10.76
CA SER A 28 15.01 8.98 -9.82
C SER A 28 15.20 7.59 -10.45
N ILE A 29 14.65 7.36 -11.65
CA ILE A 29 14.80 6.08 -12.35
C ILE A 29 16.22 5.99 -12.93
N ASN A 30 16.91 4.88 -12.63
CA ASN A 30 18.19 4.57 -13.25
C ASN A 30 17.95 4.28 -14.75
N HIS A 31 18.56 5.08 -15.63
CA HIS A 31 18.30 4.99 -17.06
C HIS A 31 18.79 3.66 -17.65
N LYS A 32 19.82 3.03 -17.07
CA LYS A 32 20.30 1.73 -17.54
C LYS A 32 19.31 0.63 -17.23
N ILE A 33 18.72 0.64 -16.04
CA ILE A 33 17.69 -0.34 -15.65
C ILE A 33 16.47 -0.14 -16.54
N LEU A 34 15.99 1.09 -16.71
CA LEU A 34 14.86 1.38 -17.59
C LEU A 34 15.08 0.87 -19.02
N LEU A 35 16.23 1.17 -19.61
CA LEU A 35 16.55 0.73 -20.97
C LEU A 35 16.63 -0.80 -21.08
N ASN A 36 17.17 -1.48 -20.06
CA ASN A 36 17.22 -2.93 -20.01
C ASN A 36 15.82 -3.56 -19.92
N GLU A 37 14.93 -3.01 -19.07
CA GLU A 37 13.56 -3.50 -18.94
C GLU A 37 12.76 -3.29 -20.23
N LEU A 38 12.91 -2.13 -20.89
CA LEU A 38 12.28 -1.86 -22.18
C LEU A 38 12.70 -2.88 -23.25
N GLU A 39 13.97 -3.26 -23.27
CA GLU A 39 14.51 -4.25 -24.21
C GLU A 39 14.08 -5.69 -23.87
N THR A 40 14.10 -6.06 -22.58
CA THR A 40 13.94 -7.46 -22.14
C THR A 40 12.51 -7.83 -21.78
N GLN A 41 11.79 -7.01 -21.02
CA GLN A 41 10.40 -7.29 -20.60
C GLN A 41 9.38 -6.86 -21.64
N PHE A 42 9.60 -5.69 -22.23
CA PHE A 42 8.67 -5.10 -23.19
C PHE A 42 9.03 -5.39 -24.65
N VAL A 43 10.17 -6.06 -24.90
CA VAL A 43 10.64 -6.49 -26.22
C VAL A 43 10.73 -5.32 -27.21
N ILE A 44 11.00 -4.12 -26.71
CA ILE A 44 11.22 -2.92 -27.53
C ILE A 44 12.65 -2.98 -28.07
N SER A 45 12.79 -3.03 -29.40
CA SER A 45 14.08 -3.26 -30.05
C SER A 45 14.44 -2.16 -31.03
N ASN A 46 15.71 -2.13 -31.45
CA ASN A 46 16.18 -1.33 -32.58
C ASN A 46 15.88 0.18 -32.48
N LYS A 47 14.94 0.67 -33.29
CA LYS A 47 14.73 2.09 -33.56
C LYS A 47 14.15 2.81 -32.35
N GLU A 48 13.15 2.21 -31.73
CA GLU A 48 12.44 2.73 -30.57
C GLU A 48 13.39 2.75 -29.36
N LEU A 49 14.13 1.66 -29.14
CA LEU A 49 15.12 1.60 -28.07
C LEU A 49 16.26 2.63 -28.26
N ASN A 50 16.71 2.83 -29.50
CA ASN A 50 17.70 3.86 -29.82
C ASN A 50 17.16 5.27 -29.63
N TRP A 51 15.87 5.50 -29.89
CA TRP A 51 15.20 6.76 -29.58
C TRP A 51 15.15 7.03 -28.07
N PHE A 52 14.81 6.03 -27.26
CA PHE A 52 14.86 6.16 -25.79
C PHE A 52 16.29 6.41 -25.30
N LYS A 53 17.28 5.69 -25.83
CA LYS A 53 18.70 5.91 -25.51
C LYS A 53 19.14 7.33 -25.83
N SER A 54 18.80 7.85 -27.01
CA SER A 54 19.18 9.22 -27.40
C SER A 54 18.46 10.27 -26.55
N TYR A 55 17.18 10.07 -26.24
CA TYR A 55 16.41 10.98 -25.41
C TYR A 55 16.91 11.06 -23.97
N LEU A 56 17.29 9.93 -23.36
CA LEU A 56 17.69 9.85 -21.96
C LEU A 56 19.17 10.22 -21.70
N THR A 57 19.98 10.38 -22.75
CA THR A 57 21.44 10.59 -22.61
C THR A 57 21.82 12.04 -22.95
N ASN A 58 22.75 12.64 -22.18
CA ASN A 58 23.30 13.98 -22.43
C ASN A 58 22.26 15.08 -22.63
N ARG A 59 21.16 15.02 -21.87
CA ARG A 59 20.14 16.08 -21.90
C ARG A 59 20.71 17.40 -21.37
N GLU A 60 20.33 18.49 -22.03
CA GLU A 60 20.60 19.86 -21.59
C GLU A 60 19.29 20.66 -21.62
N GLN A 61 19.15 21.61 -20.71
CA GLN A 61 18.01 22.52 -20.65
C GLN A 61 18.44 23.97 -20.78
N VAL A 62 17.61 24.76 -21.46
CA VAL A 62 17.70 26.22 -21.55
C VAL A 62 16.32 26.79 -21.25
N CYS A 63 16.27 27.93 -20.58
CA CYS A 63 15.03 28.68 -20.39
C CYS A 63 15.15 30.06 -21.03
N THR A 64 14.07 30.53 -21.67
CA THR A 64 13.99 31.87 -22.25
C THR A 64 12.86 32.63 -21.58
N ILE A 65 13.18 33.78 -20.98
CA ILE A 65 12.21 34.66 -20.32
C ILE A 65 12.42 36.06 -20.86
N ASN A 66 11.37 36.70 -21.38
CA ASN A 66 11.41 38.07 -21.92
C ASN A 66 12.54 38.31 -22.93
N GLY A 67 12.81 37.34 -23.80
CA GLY A 67 13.87 37.42 -24.81
C GLY A 67 15.29 37.16 -24.29
N HIS A 68 15.47 36.90 -22.99
CA HIS A 68 16.75 36.49 -22.41
C HIS A 68 16.79 34.97 -22.25
N THR A 69 17.79 34.33 -22.85
CA THR A 69 17.99 32.88 -22.79
C THR A 69 19.12 32.53 -21.82
N SER A 70 18.89 31.54 -20.96
CA SER A 70 19.92 31.01 -20.06
C SER A 70 21.02 30.28 -20.84
N SER A 71 22.17 30.08 -20.20
CA SER A 71 23.11 29.08 -20.69
C SER A 71 22.48 27.68 -20.66
N ALA A 72 22.94 26.81 -21.55
CA ALA A 72 22.57 25.41 -21.53
C ALA A 72 23.11 24.76 -20.25
N LYS A 73 22.21 24.15 -19.49
CA LYS A 73 22.54 23.44 -18.27
C LYS A 73 22.27 21.96 -18.47
N LYS A 74 23.27 21.13 -18.22
CA LYS A 74 23.10 19.67 -18.28
C LYS A 74 22.02 19.22 -17.30
N ILE A 75 21.07 18.43 -17.77
CA ILE A 75 20.08 17.78 -16.93
C ILE A 75 20.74 16.54 -16.37
N ILE A 76 21.11 16.62 -15.09
CA ILE A 76 21.63 15.46 -14.37
C ILE A 76 20.41 14.67 -13.91
N CYS A 77 20.09 13.66 -14.69
CA CYS A 77 19.19 12.59 -14.25
C CYS A 77 20.08 11.63 -13.46
N GLU A 78 19.55 10.94 -12.44
CA GLU A 78 20.33 10.09 -11.53
C GLU A 78 21.11 10.85 -10.43
N GLU A 79 20.75 12.10 -10.14
CA GLU A 79 21.51 12.98 -9.22
C GLU A 79 21.42 12.59 -7.72
N LYS A 80 20.74 11.50 -7.38
CA LYS A 80 20.48 11.13 -5.97
C LYS A 80 20.85 9.70 -5.60
N VAL A 81 21.97 9.18 -6.11
CA VAL A 81 22.54 7.93 -5.55
C VAL A 81 24.00 8.09 -5.10
N LYS A 82 24.79 8.96 -5.73
CA LYS A 82 26.23 9.04 -5.43
C LYS A 82 26.61 10.04 -4.34
N ALA A 83 25.90 11.17 -4.20
CA ALA A 83 26.15 12.11 -3.10
C ALA A 83 25.77 11.55 -1.73
N TRP A 84 24.81 10.61 -1.71
CA TRP A 84 24.39 9.92 -0.50
C TRP A 84 25.37 8.88 -0.01
N SER A 85 26.45 8.55 -0.75
CA SER A 85 27.37 7.47 -0.35
C SER A 85 28.20 7.81 0.91
N GLN A 86 28.23 9.07 1.34
CA GLN A 86 28.87 9.50 2.59
C GLN A 86 27.86 9.85 3.69
N GLU A 87 26.56 9.90 3.36
CA GLU A 87 25.42 10.15 4.28
C GLU A 87 24.46 8.94 4.34
N VAL A 88 24.91 7.75 3.89
CA VAL A 88 24.09 6.54 3.73
C VAL A 88 23.42 6.12 5.02
N ASP A 89 24.04 6.38 6.17
CA ASP A 89 23.46 6.00 7.47
C ASP A 89 22.19 6.80 7.81
N VAL A 90 22.10 8.06 7.37
CA VAL A 90 20.93 8.91 7.65
C VAL A 90 19.80 8.62 6.67
N LEU A 91 20.08 8.33 5.38
CA LEU A 91 19.01 7.98 4.43
C LEU A 91 18.61 6.53 4.42
N LEU A 92 19.50 5.58 4.78
CA LEU A 92 19.01 4.28 5.20
C LEU A 92 18.14 4.46 6.43
N ALA A 93 18.46 5.35 7.38
CA ALA A 93 17.58 5.61 8.51
C ALA A 93 16.25 6.30 8.14
N GLU A 94 16.19 7.20 7.14
CA GLU A 94 14.94 7.83 6.67
C GLU A 94 14.13 6.92 5.73
N ALA A 95 14.77 6.14 4.85
CA ALA A 95 14.11 5.08 4.09
C ALA A 95 13.66 3.96 5.03
N ASP A 96 14.40 3.66 6.10
CA ASP A 96 14.00 2.82 7.22
C ASP A 96 12.92 3.52 8.06
N GLN A 97 12.84 4.85 8.10
CA GLN A 97 11.75 5.56 8.78
C GLN A 97 10.46 5.45 7.98
N CYS A 98 10.49 5.65 6.65
CA CYS A 98 9.36 5.38 5.76
C CYS A 98 9.00 3.90 5.73
N THR A 99 9.98 3.00 5.68
CA THR A 99 9.76 1.55 5.72
C THR A 99 9.16 1.16 7.06
N ARG A 100 9.67 1.66 8.20
CA ARG A 100 9.10 1.46 9.53
C ARG A 100 7.72 2.07 9.65
N LEU A 101 7.48 3.27 9.11
CA LEU A 101 6.15 3.89 9.08
C LEU A 101 5.17 3.02 8.30
N ILE A 102 5.54 2.56 7.10
CA ILE A 102 4.74 1.64 6.29
C ILE A 102 4.54 0.32 7.04
N THR A 103 5.58 -0.24 7.66
CA THR A 103 5.51 -1.51 8.39
C THR A 103 4.66 -1.37 9.66
N ASN A 104 4.70 -0.24 10.35
CA ASN A 104 3.90 0.05 11.54
C ASN A 104 2.44 0.26 11.17
N VAL A 105 2.16 1.02 10.10
CA VAL A 105 0.81 1.18 9.56
C VAL A 105 0.25 -0.18 9.11
N LEU A 106 1.04 -1.03 8.45
CA LEU A 106 0.63 -2.39 8.10
C LEU A 106 0.35 -3.25 9.33
N LYS A 107 1.19 -3.18 10.37
CA LYS A 107 0.96 -3.88 11.64
C LYS A 107 -0.30 -3.40 12.36
N ASP A 108 -0.58 -2.10 12.34
CA ASP A 108 -1.79 -1.53 12.96
C ASP A 108 -3.05 -1.95 12.20
N ILE A 109 -2.98 -2.01 10.87
CA ILE A 109 -4.06 -2.54 10.02
C ILE A 109 -4.29 -4.03 10.29
N GLU A 110 -3.22 -4.83 10.40
CA GLU A 110 -3.31 -6.25 10.74
C GLU A 110 -3.92 -6.49 12.13
N ALA A 111 -3.49 -5.72 13.14
CA ALA A 111 -4.02 -5.80 14.49
C ALA A 111 -5.52 -5.44 14.55
N ALA A 112 -5.92 -4.36 13.88
CA ALA A 112 -7.32 -3.96 13.79
C ALA A 112 -8.18 -5.01 13.05
N ALA A 113 -7.63 -5.65 12.02
CA ALA A 113 -8.30 -6.75 11.33
C ALA A 113 -8.51 -7.96 12.27
N GLN A 114 -7.51 -8.32 13.08
CA GLN A 114 -7.62 -9.43 14.05
C GLN A 114 -8.62 -9.15 15.17
N GLU A 115 -8.66 -7.93 15.71
CA GLU A 115 -9.67 -7.55 16.70
C GLU A 115 -11.09 -7.70 16.16
N SER A 116 -11.32 -7.33 14.89
CA SER A 116 -12.64 -7.46 14.26
C SER A 116 -13.11 -8.92 14.13
N VAL A 117 -12.18 -9.86 13.86
CA VAL A 117 -12.47 -11.30 13.77
C VAL A 117 -12.83 -11.87 15.15
N ILE A 118 -12.03 -11.53 16.17
CA ILE A 118 -12.26 -11.98 17.55
C ILE A 118 -13.61 -11.47 18.06
N LEU A 119 -13.95 -10.20 17.78
CA LEU A 119 -15.22 -9.62 18.20
C LEU A 119 -16.42 -10.33 17.55
N LYS A 120 -16.32 -10.67 16.25
CA LYS A 120 -17.37 -11.43 15.54
C LYS A 120 -17.56 -12.84 16.14
N GLU A 121 -16.48 -13.55 16.46
CA GLU A 121 -16.56 -14.86 17.11
C GLU A 121 -17.17 -14.78 18.52
N GLN A 122 -16.81 -13.76 19.30
CA GLN A 122 -17.38 -13.55 20.63
C GLN A 122 -18.87 -13.23 20.57
N GLN A 123 -19.31 -12.44 19.59
CA GLN A 123 -20.73 -12.15 19.38
C GLN A 123 -21.53 -13.41 19.02
N GLN A 124 -21.00 -14.28 18.15
CA GLN A 124 -21.64 -15.57 17.84
C GLN A 124 -21.75 -16.47 19.07
N LYS A 125 -20.68 -16.59 19.86
CA LYS A 125 -20.70 -17.36 21.11
C LYS A 125 -21.74 -16.82 22.09
N LEU A 126 -21.81 -15.50 22.24
CA LEU A 126 -22.80 -14.85 23.10
C LEU A 126 -24.24 -15.04 22.61
N GLN A 127 -24.48 -15.02 21.29
CA GLN A 127 -25.79 -15.34 20.74
C GLN A 127 -26.22 -16.78 21.05
N PHE A 128 -25.32 -17.73 20.86
CA PHE A 128 -25.59 -19.14 21.15
C PHE A 128 -25.87 -19.39 22.63
N GLU A 129 -25.11 -18.76 23.54
CA GLU A 129 -25.34 -18.88 24.99
C GLU A 129 -26.69 -18.28 25.42
N LYS A 130 -27.10 -17.16 24.82
CA LYS A 130 -28.42 -16.56 25.05
C LYS A 130 -29.54 -17.51 24.63
N GLU A 131 -29.45 -18.09 23.43
CA GLU A 131 -30.44 -19.06 22.94
C GLU A 131 -30.53 -20.29 23.84
N LEU A 132 -29.40 -20.83 24.29
CA LEU A 132 -29.37 -21.97 25.19
C LEU A 132 -30.02 -21.67 26.54
N THR A 133 -29.80 -20.45 27.06
CA THR A 133 -30.40 -20.00 28.31
C THR A 133 -31.91 -19.83 28.18
N GLU A 134 -32.39 -19.26 27.07
CA GLU A 134 -33.82 -19.14 26.78
C GLU A 134 -34.51 -20.51 26.65
N GLN A 135 -33.86 -21.48 26.00
CA GLN A 135 -34.39 -22.84 25.88
C GLN A 135 -34.53 -23.53 27.24
N ARG A 136 -33.52 -23.42 28.11
CA ARG A 136 -33.58 -23.98 29.47
C ARG A 136 -34.71 -23.37 30.29
N LEU A 137 -34.86 -22.04 30.23
CA LEU A 137 -35.94 -21.36 30.94
C LEU A 137 -37.33 -21.81 30.47
N ARG A 138 -37.52 -22.01 29.15
CA ARG A 138 -38.78 -22.56 28.61
C ARG A 138 -39.06 -23.97 29.13
N GLN A 139 -38.06 -24.84 29.13
CA GLN A 139 -38.20 -26.21 29.64
C GLN A 139 -38.53 -26.23 31.14
N GLU A 140 -37.92 -25.35 31.94
CA GLU A 140 -38.22 -25.21 33.36
C GLU A 140 -39.65 -24.70 33.61
N GLN A 141 -40.10 -23.70 32.84
CA GLN A 141 -41.47 -23.18 32.91
C GLN A 141 -42.50 -24.25 32.55
N GLU A 142 -42.26 -25.01 31.49
CA GLU A 142 -43.13 -26.13 31.07
C GLU A 142 -43.19 -27.24 32.13
N SER A 143 -42.06 -27.56 32.76
CA SER A 143 -41.97 -28.54 33.86
C SER A 143 -42.74 -28.10 35.09
N GLU A 144 -42.62 -26.83 35.51
CA GLU A 144 -43.35 -26.28 36.65
C GLU A 144 -44.86 -26.18 36.38
N GLU A 145 -45.27 -25.82 35.17
CA GLU A 145 -46.69 -25.87 34.78
C GLU A 145 -47.24 -27.30 34.78
N ALA A 146 -46.46 -28.28 34.31
CA ALA A 146 -46.87 -29.68 34.33
C ALA A 146 -47.06 -30.20 35.77
N LYS A 147 -46.19 -29.82 36.71
CA LYS A 147 -46.34 -30.16 38.14
C LYS A 147 -47.57 -29.51 38.77
N ARG A 148 -47.94 -28.29 38.37
CA ARG A 148 -49.14 -27.59 38.89
C ARG A 148 -50.47 -28.18 38.40
N LYS A 149 -50.45 -28.95 37.31
CA LYS A 149 -51.63 -29.60 36.73
C LYS A 149 -51.85 -31.04 37.23
N LEU A 150 -50.95 -31.56 38.07
CA LEU A 150 -51.02 -32.88 38.70
C LEU A 150 -51.56 -32.77 40.14
#